data_AF-A0AA95L140-F1
#
_entry.id   AF-A0AA95L140-F1
#
_cell.length_a   1.000
_cell.length_b   1.000
_cell.length_c   1.000
_cell.angle_alpha   90.00
_cell.angle_beta   90.00
_cell.angle_gamma   90.00
#
_symmetry.space_group_name_H-M   'P 1'
#
loop_
_entity.id
_entity.type
_entity.pdbx_description
1 polymer ?
#
loop_
_entity_poly.entity_id
_entity_poly.type
_entity_poly.pdbx_seq_one_letter_code
_entity_poly.pdbx_strand_id
1 'polypeptide(L)'
;MEGLRPIGTRIQIIRGASAQKLLDAITALLQSATDQVDSGIRPVSVSRRPLSGSMEWIEIRFSEKNPQVQNENNSFHTINGHLGEFLASSIAKRQKRLSISGLNAVLASDGGEPQLTRSNRRLLRRFVVQVFHLKATYMAELGVGGTRRPLPQGEEGRRTLLERRLEKTAIRALYALQLEMGEVTLQAGEDGKFTVEQVTANPDYRTEERAMLAAKAMWQTAEELWKHQGTAKKSGPAVLLGMDPEFLLFNRATGKVIPASRYLGFAGEAGCDSLRYQGERRFPLVELRPQPAGEPREVLVQLLHAFRVAYRSIEDKELLWQAGGMPQRGFPLGGHIHFSGIPLTYELLQVLDNYLALPVAAMEDRRSFGRRPLYGYLGDYRLQPHGGFEYRTLPSFLISPVVTKGVVAIAALIAGNSGQLPRRPLHDEGMHAAFYQGNQERLREVLPQLHADLQKLADYPRYEGYIAPFMEAACSGRTWDETVDIRRSWKLENHS
;
A
#
# COMPACT_ATOMS: atom_id res chain seq x y z
N MET A 1 -1.47 -13.53 -25.11
CA MET A 1 -1.76 -12.21 -25.73
C MET A 1 -0.77 -11.22 -25.16
N GLU A 2 -0.02 -10.51 -26.00
CA GLU A 2 0.85 -9.42 -25.53
C GLU A 2 -0.04 -8.34 -24.91
N GLY A 3 0.19 -8.02 -23.63
CA GLY A 3 -0.52 -6.95 -22.95
C GLY A 3 -0.31 -5.64 -23.71
N LEU A 4 -1.42 -5.01 -24.13
CA LEU A 4 -1.41 -3.71 -24.80
C LEU A 4 -0.65 -2.71 -23.93
N ARG A 5 0.50 -2.23 -24.43
CA ARG A 5 1.24 -1.15 -23.78
C ARG A 5 0.36 0.10 -23.79
N PRO A 6 0.05 0.70 -22.64
CA PRO A 6 -0.66 1.95 -22.64
C PRO A 6 0.15 2.99 -23.41
N ILE A 7 -0.50 3.85 -24.19
CA ILE A 7 0.17 4.89 -25.00
C ILE A 7 0.30 6.22 -24.25
N GLY A 8 -0.14 6.25 -23.00
CA GLY A 8 -0.37 7.49 -22.26
C GLY A 8 -0.94 7.29 -20.87
N THR A 9 -1.00 8.40 -20.15
CA THR A 9 -1.71 8.53 -18.88
C THR A 9 -2.92 9.44 -19.09
N ARG A 10 -4.09 9.04 -18.58
CA ARG A 10 -5.27 9.92 -18.52
C ARG A 10 -5.65 10.15 -17.06
N ILE A 11 -5.95 11.39 -16.73
CA ILE A 11 -6.25 11.82 -15.36
C ILE A 11 -7.65 12.42 -15.34
N GLN A 12 -8.53 11.87 -14.50
CA GLN A 12 -9.85 12.44 -14.30
C GLN A 12 -9.76 13.58 -13.28
N ILE A 13 -10.24 14.77 -13.67
CA ILE A 13 -10.20 15.96 -12.82
C ILE A 13 -11.50 16.76 -12.89
N ILE A 14 -11.68 17.69 -11.96
CA ILE A 14 -12.76 18.67 -11.97
C ILE A 14 -12.31 19.91 -12.76
N ARG A 15 -13.10 20.32 -13.75
CA ARG A 15 -12.86 21.54 -14.54
C ARG A 15 -12.81 22.77 -13.65
N GLY A 16 -11.86 23.66 -13.92
CA GLY A 16 -11.77 24.95 -13.25
C GLY A 16 -10.38 25.58 -13.37
N ALA A 17 -10.17 26.70 -12.66
CA ALA A 17 -8.91 27.44 -12.71
C ALA A 17 -7.70 26.61 -12.22
N SER A 18 -7.91 25.74 -11.23
CA SER A 18 -6.85 24.85 -10.73
C SER A 18 -6.41 23.82 -11.77
N ALA A 19 -7.38 23.14 -12.40
CA ALA A 19 -7.15 22.22 -13.51
C ALA A 19 -6.42 22.90 -14.68
N GLN A 20 -6.82 24.14 -15.02
CA GLN A 20 -6.16 24.90 -16.06
C GLN A 20 -4.69 25.18 -15.73
N LYS A 21 -4.38 25.63 -14.49
CA LYS A 21 -3.00 25.88 -14.08
C LYS A 21 -2.13 24.62 -14.10
N LEU A 22 -2.69 23.48 -13.68
CA LEU A 22 -1.99 22.22 -13.79
C LEU A 22 -1.68 21.87 -15.25
N LEU A 23 -2.66 22.03 -16.14
CA LEU A 23 -2.47 21.80 -17.57
C LEU A 23 -1.39 22.72 -18.17
N ASP A 24 -1.41 24.01 -17.82
CA ASP A 24 -0.41 24.98 -18.26
C ASP A 24 0.99 24.54 -17.81
N ALA A 25 1.14 24.07 -16.57
CA ALA A 25 2.41 23.58 -16.03
C ALA A 25 2.89 22.30 -16.72
N ILE A 26 1.99 21.33 -16.99
CA ILE A 26 2.33 20.13 -17.76
C ILE A 26 2.78 20.52 -19.17
N THR A 27 2.07 21.46 -19.82
CA THR A 27 2.41 21.94 -21.17
C THR A 27 3.74 22.68 -21.19
N ALA A 28 4.05 23.48 -20.17
CA ALA A 28 5.36 24.12 -20.05
C ALA A 28 6.48 23.09 -19.90
N LEU A 29 6.27 22.04 -19.09
CA LEU A 29 7.24 20.94 -18.96
C LEU A 29 7.49 20.26 -20.31
N LEU A 30 6.44 20.00 -21.10
CA LEU A 30 6.57 19.44 -22.46
C LEU A 30 7.47 20.29 -23.35
N GLN A 31 7.25 21.60 -23.35
CA GLN A 31 7.98 22.56 -24.19
C GLN A 31 9.44 22.75 -23.73
N SER A 32 9.72 22.56 -22.43
CA SER A 32 11.09 22.66 -21.90
C SER A 32 11.89 21.37 -22.06
N ALA A 33 11.23 20.21 -22.05
CA ALA A 33 11.86 18.89 -22.14
C ALA A 33 12.31 18.53 -23.57
N THR A 34 12.02 19.36 -24.58
CA THR A 34 12.49 19.16 -25.96
C THR A 34 14.02 19.19 -26.08
N ASP A 35 14.73 19.85 -25.15
CA ASP A 35 16.17 20.09 -25.26
C ASP A 35 17.09 19.18 -24.41
N GLN A 36 16.56 18.45 -23.42
CA GLN A 36 17.37 17.58 -22.57
C GLN A 36 16.61 16.35 -22.06
N VAL A 37 16.69 15.19 -22.74
CA VAL A 37 16.56 13.89 -22.05
C VAL A 37 17.17 12.75 -22.88
N ASP A 38 18.06 11.99 -22.25
CA ASP A 38 18.77 10.79 -22.74
C ASP A 38 17.89 9.50 -22.72
N SER A 39 16.65 9.59 -22.20
CA SER A 39 15.80 8.42 -21.89
C SER A 39 14.97 7.89 -23.07
N GLY A 40 15.02 8.55 -24.24
CA GLY A 40 14.34 8.09 -25.47
C GLY A 40 12.81 8.14 -25.45
N ILE A 41 12.18 8.56 -24.35
CA ILE A 41 10.72 8.65 -24.16
C ILE A 41 10.34 10.12 -24.01
N ARG A 42 9.41 10.59 -24.86
CA ARG A 42 8.92 11.98 -24.79
C ARG A 42 7.41 11.99 -24.97
N PRO A 43 6.66 12.67 -24.08
CA PRO A 43 5.28 12.98 -24.36
C PRO A 43 5.16 13.92 -25.55
N VAL A 44 4.23 13.58 -26.42
CA VAL A 44 4.03 14.19 -27.75
C VAL A 44 2.92 15.20 -27.71
N SER A 45 1.92 14.94 -26.86
CA SER A 45 0.74 15.78 -26.77
C SER A 45 0.09 15.65 -25.41
N VAL A 46 -0.50 16.77 -25.00
CA VAL A 46 -1.46 16.82 -23.90
C VAL A 46 -2.75 17.38 -24.47
N SER A 47 -3.86 16.72 -24.16
CA SER A 47 -5.18 17.14 -24.63
C SER A 47 -6.21 17.05 -23.52
N ARG A 48 -7.30 17.80 -23.68
CA ARG A 48 -8.45 17.74 -22.80
C ARG A 48 -9.58 17.01 -23.50
N ARG A 49 -10.33 16.20 -22.76
CA ARG A 49 -11.58 15.66 -23.24
C ARG A 49 -12.68 15.85 -22.20
N PRO A 50 -13.78 16.55 -22.55
CA PRO A 50 -14.93 16.65 -21.68
C PRO A 50 -15.43 15.28 -21.21
N LEU A 51 -15.79 15.18 -19.92
CA LEU A 51 -16.55 14.08 -19.34
C LEU A 51 -17.92 14.60 -18.84
N SER A 52 -18.77 13.74 -18.29
CA SER A 52 -20.05 14.12 -17.70
C SER A 52 -19.91 15.17 -16.58
N GLY A 53 -20.89 16.08 -16.50
CA GLY A 53 -20.93 17.14 -15.50
C GLY A 53 -19.73 18.10 -15.57
N SER A 54 -19.14 18.39 -14.42
CA SER A 54 -17.97 19.28 -14.29
C SER A 54 -16.64 18.56 -14.47
N MET A 55 -16.62 17.29 -14.88
CA MET A 55 -15.39 16.51 -15.00
C MET A 55 -14.78 16.58 -16.41
N GLU A 56 -13.48 16.35 -16.50
CA GLU A 56 -12.76 16.17 -17.76
C GLU A 56 -11.59 15.20 -17.60
N TRP A 57 -11.13 14.68 -18.73
CA TRP A 57 -9.85 14.01 -18.86
C TRP A 57 -8.78 14.99 -19.27
N ILE A 58 -7.64 14.96 -18.57
CA ILE A 58 -6.35 15.36 -19.15
C ILE A 58 -5.68 14.09 -19.66
N GLU A 59 -5.44 14.00 -20.97
CA GLU A 59 -4.71 12.90 -21.60
C GLU A 59 -3.28 13.35 -21.95
N ILE A 60 -2.28 12.65 -21.43
CA ILE A 60 -0.86 12.82 -21.75
C ILE A 60 -0.44 11.61 -22.59
N ARG A 61 0.03 11.82 -23.83
CA ARG A 61 0.46 10.74 -24.73
C ARG A 61 1.97 10.71 -24.88
N PHE A 62 2.56 9.52 -24.91
CA PHE A 62 4.01 9.30 -25.10
C PHE A 62 4.33 8.77 -26.51
N SER A 63 5.44 9.22 -27.11
CA SER A 63 5.96 8.71 -28.38
C SER A 63 6.93 7.57 -28.11
N GLU A 64 6.83 6.52 -28.93
CA GLU A 64 7.96 5.64 -29.22
C GLU A 64 8.77 6.22 -30.39
N LYS A 65 10.09 6.00 -30.41
CA LYS A 65 10.94 6.26 -31.58
C LYS A 65 10.61 5.36 -32.79
N ASN A 66 9.66 4.43 -32.66
CA ASN A 66 9.34 3.44 -33.70
C ASN A 66 7.83 3.49 -34.07
N PRO A 67 7.46 3.99 -35.27
CA PRO A 67 6.07 4.33 -35.61
C PRO A 67 5.16 3.16 -36.01
N GLN A 68 5.57 1.89 -35.85
CA GLN A 68 4.80 0.74 -36.35
C GLN A 68 3.70 0.21 -35.42
N VAL A 69 3.45 0.82 -34.26
CA VAL A 69 2.31 0.43 -33.39
C VAL A 69 1.22 1.49 -33.48
N GLN A 70 0.60 1.61 -34.65
CA GLN A 70 -0.62 2.41 -34.88
C GLN A 70 -1.84 1.50 -34.94
N ASN A 71 -2.15 0.78 -33.86
CA ASN A 71 -3.41 0.03 -33.76
C ASN A 71 -4.37 0.70 -32.77
N GLU A 72 -5.63 0.79 -33.16
CA GLU A 72 -6.71 1.58 -32.53
C GLU A 72 -7.17 1.10 -31.14
N ASN A 73 -6.56 0.06 -30.57
CA ASN A 73 -6.83 -0.42 -29.20
C ASN A 73 -5.82 0.15 -28.19
N ASN A 74 -5.72 1.47 -28.16
CA ASN A 74 -4.81 2.23 -27.31
C ASN A 74 -5.26 2.24 -25.83
N SER A 75 -4.58 1.48 -24.96
CA SER A 75 -4.84 1.55 -23.51
C SER A 75 -4.21 2.82 -22.92
N PHE A 76 -4.84 3.39 -21.89
CA PHE A 76 -4.28 4.50 -21.10
C PHE A 76 -4.21 4.05 -19.64
N HIS A 77 -3.12 4.39 -18.95
CA HIS A 77 -3.13 4.30 -17.49
C HIS A 77 -4.08 5.37 -16.95
N THR A 78 -5.09 4.95 -16.18
CA THR A 78 -6.15 5.84 -15.70
C THR A 78 -5.88 6.23 -14.26
N ILE A 79 -5.81 7.52 -14.00
CA ILE A 79 -5.66 8.08 -12.64
C ILE A 79 -6.99 8.72 -12.22
N ASN A 80 -7.38 8.48 -10.97
CA ASN A 80 -8.62 9.00 -10.38
C ASN A 80 -9.88 8.49 -11.12
N GLY A 81 -9.84 7.26 -11.65
CA GLY A 81 -11.00 6.66 -12.35
C GLY A 81 -12.29 6.59 -11.52
N HIS A 82 -12.17 6.68 -10.19
CA HIS A 82 -13.28 6.68 -9.24
C HIS A 82 -13.75 8.08 -8.77
N LEU A 83 -13.31 9.13 -9.46
CA LEU A 83 -13.69 10.50 -9.11
C LEU A 83 -15.22 10.69 -9.11
N GLY A 84 -15.92 10.07 -10.06
CA GLY A 84 -17.37 10.14 -10.14
C GLY A 84 -18.07 9.59 -8.90
N GLU A 85 -17.68 8.39 -8.44
CA GLU A 85 -18.27 7.80 -7.23
C GLU A 85 -17.90 8.60 -5.99
N PHE A 86 -16.68 9.13 -5.91
CA PHE A 86 -16.28 10.01 -4.82
C PHE A 86 -17.19 11.23 -4.73
N LEU A 87 -17.40 11.94 -5.84
CA LEU A 87 -18.23 13.15 -5.88
C LEU A 87 -19.70 12.87 -5.55
N ALA A 88 -20.24 11.73 -5.99
CA ALA A 88 -21.59 11.29 -5.65
C ALA A 88 -21.75 10.81 -4.20
N SER A 89 -20.65 10.44 -3.52
CA SER A 89 -20.67 9.96 -2.14
C SER A 89 -20.94 11.07 -1.13
N SER A 90 -21.86 10.84 -0.19
CA SER A 90 -22.16 11.80 0.89
C SER A 90 -21.01 11.93 1.89
N ILE A 91 -20.93 13.08 2.57
CA ILE A 91 -19.92 13.33 3.60
C ILE A 91 -19.97 12.27 4.70
N ALA A 92 -21.18 11.90 5.16
CA ALA A 92 -21.36 10.85 6.16
C ALA A 92 -20.79 9.50 5.70
N LYS A 93 -20.97 9.14 4.42
CA LYS A 93 -20.42 7.92 3.84
C LYS A 93 -18.89 7.96 3.80
N ARG A 94 -18.31 9.07 3.33
CA ARG A 94 -16.85 9.29 3.31
C ARG A 94 -16.25 9.22 4.71
N GLN A 95 -16.85 9.90 5.69
CA GLN A 95 -16.39 9.90 7.07
C GLN A 95 -16.45 8.49 7.68
N LYS A 96 -17.57 7.76 7.48
CA LYS A 96 -17.70 6.38 7.94
C LYS A 96 -16.60 5.49 7.36
N ARG A 97 -16.31 5.63 6.07
CA ARG A 97 -15.26 4.84 5.41
C ARG A 97 -13.87 5.13 6.00
N LEU A 98 -13.52 6.41 6.19
CA LEU A 98 -12.28 6.82 6.86
C LEU A 98 -12.17 6.25 8.29
N SER A 99 -13.24 6.34 9.07
CA SER A 99 -13.27 5.81 10.45
C SER A 99 -13.08 4.31 10.50
N ILE A 100 -13.75 3.55 9.62
CA ILE A 100 -13.55 2.09 9.50
C ILE A 100 -12.11 1.77 9.11
N SER A 101 -11.52 2.57 8.21
CA SER A 101 -10.10 2.47 7.85
C SER A 101 -9.15 2.91 8.97
N GLY A 102 -9.62 3.22 10.19
CA GLY A 102 -8.76 3.58 11.32
C GLY A 102 -8.20 5.00 11.31
N LEU A 103 -8.84 5.91 10.58
CA LEU A 103 -8.52 7.35 10.58
C LEU A 103 -9.53 8.10 11.45
N ASN A 104 -9.06 9.06 12.25
CA ASN A 104 -9.96 10.03 12.88
C ASN A 104 -10.44 10.99 11.78
N ALA A 105 -11.75 11.13 11.60
CA ALA A 105 -12.32 11.99 10.58
C ALA A 105 -13.53 12.75 11.12
N VAL A 106 -13.53 14.06 10.90
CA VAL A 106 -14.65 14.98 11.18
C VAL A 106 -14.78 15.86 9.95
N LEU A 107 -15.47 15.37 8.94
CA LEU A 107 -15.53 16.03 7.65
C LEU A 107 -16.54 17.18 7.69
N ALA A 108 -16.10 18.39 7.33
CA ALA A 108 -16.99 19.52 7.14
C ALA A 108 -17.65 19.47 5.74
N SER A 109 -18.83 20.09 5.60
CA SER A 109 -19.38 20.38 4.27
C SER A 109 -18.54 21.40 3.53
N ASP A 110 -18.38 21.23 2.21
CA ASP A 110 -17.56 22.11 1.38
C ASP A 110 -17.89 23.59 1.64
N GLY A 111 -16.88 24.35 2.06
CA GLY A 111 -16.97 25.78 2.35
C GLY A 111 -17.35 26.17 3.79
N GLY A 112 -17.71 25.23 4.66
CA GLY A 112 -17.93 25.50 6.08
C GLY A 112 -16.64 25.31 6.88
N GLU A 113 -16.12 26.36 7.53
CA GLU A 113 -15.20 26.13 8.65
C GLU A 113 -15.91 25.22 9.67
N PRO A 114 -15.30 24.13 10.14
CA PRO A 114 -15.87 23.39 11.26
C PRO A 114 -16.12 24.37 12.41
N GLN A 115 -17.35 24.37 12.95
CA GLN A 115 -17.73 25.19 14.10
C GLN A 115 -16.98 24.70 15.35
N LEU A 116 -15.70 25.00 15.44
CA LEU A 116 -14.92 24.87 16.66
C LEU A 116 -15.23 26.08 17.53
N THR A 117 -15.71 25.82 18.74
CA THR A 117 -15.93 26.86 19.77
C THR A 117 -14.64 27.68 19.94
N ARG A 118 -14.77 29.01 19.97
CA ARG A 118 -13.63 29.96 20.00
C ARG A 118 -12.59 29.66 21.09
N SER A 119 -12.94 28.93 22.15
CA SER A 119 -12.02 28.59 23.24
C SER A 119 -10.97 27.52 22.90
N ASN A 120 -11.19 26.66 21.88
CA ASN A 120 -10.26 25.60 21.48
C ASN A 120 -9.35 25.95 20.29
N ARG A 121 -9.48 27.15 19.70
CA ARG A 121 -8.69 27.59 18.53
C ARG A 121 -7.20 27.85 18.84
N ARG A 122 -6.79 27.90 20.10
CA ARG A 122 -5.47 28.42 20.49
C ARG A 122 -4.30 27.42 20.43
N LEU A 123 -4.52 26.11 20.21
CA LEU A 123 -3.43 25.11 20.29
C LEU A 123 -3.39 24.05 19.17
N LEU A 124 -4.32 24.06 18.20
CA LEU A 124 -4.42 23.00 17.18
C LEU A 124 -3.87 23.49 15.84
N ARG A 125 -2.80 22.85 15.35
CA ARG A 125 -2.16 23.17 14.06
C ARG A 125 -2.91 22.47 12.93
N ARG A 126 -3.15 23.17 11.83
CA ARG A 126 -3.81 22.62 10.63
C ARG A 126 -2.80 22.55 9.50
N PHE A 127 -2.89 21.50 8.70
CA PHE A 127 -2.00 21.25 7.58
C PHE A 127 -2.82 20.89 6.35
N VAL A 128 -2.28 21.23 5.19
CA VAL A 128 -2.80 20.82 3.90
C VAL A 128 -1.73 19.99 3.21
N VAL A 129 -2.13 18.83 2.70
CA VAL A 129 -1.25 17.89 2.00
C VAL A 129 -1.85 17.59 0.63
N GLN A 130 -1.14 17.93 -0.43
CA GLN A 130 -1.48 17.52 -1.79
C GLN A 130 -0.76 16.22 -2.11
N VAL A 131 -1.49 15.27 -2.67
CA VAL A 131 -0.99 13.94 -2.99
C VAL A 131 -1.27 13.63 -4.45
N PHE A 132 -0.31 12.98 -5.08
CA PHE A 132 -0.44 12.37 -6.39
C PHE A 132 0.26 11.01 -6.36
N HIS A 133 -0.45 9.95 -6.78
CA HIS A 133 0.05 8.59 -6.97
C HIS A 133 0.94 8.11 -5.81
N LEU A 134 0.37 8.08 -4.60
CA LEU A 134 1.03 7.64 -3.36
C LEU A 134 2.22 8.52 -2.91
N LYS A 135 2.32 9.77 -3.38
CA LYS A 135 3.36 10.71 -2.95
C LYS A 135 2.77 12.08 -2.67
N ALA A 136 3.14 12.69 -1.55
CA ALA A 136 2.84 14.08 -1.29
C ALA A 136 3.70 14.98 -2.18
N THR A 137 3.04 15.83 -2.96
CA THR A 137 3.67 16.80 -3.88
C THR A 137 3.84 18.16 -3.22
N TYR A 138 3.01 18.47 -2.23
CA TYR A 138 3.05 19.74 -1.49
C TYR A 138 2.50 19.56 -0.08
N MET A 139 3.11 20.25 0.89
CA MET A 139 2.64 20.33 2.27
C MET A 139 2.76 21.77 2.79
N ALA A 140 1.74 22.22 3.50
CA ALA A 140 1.75 23.53 4.14
C ALA A 140 1.01 23.52 5.47
N GLU A 141 1.46 24.36 6.40
CA GLU A 141 0.67 24.76 7.55
C GLU A 141 -0.40 25.77 7.12
N LEU A 142 -1.63 25.57 7.58
CA LEU A 142 -2.78 26.40 7.28
C LEU A 142 -3.01 27.39 8.43
N GLY A 143 -2.65 28.65 8.19
CA GLY A 143 -2.85 29.76 9.12
C GLY A 143 -4.25 30.36 9.07
N VAL A 144 -4.45 31.38 9.90
CA VAL A 144 -5.70 32.14 9.97
C VAL A 144 -6.02 32.76 8.59
N GLY A 145 -7.30 32.75 8.21
CA GLY A 145 -7.76 33.27 6.92
C GLY A 145 -7.40 32.41 5.70
N GLY A 146 -6.99 31.15 5.91
CA GLY A 146 -6.64 30.22 4.83
C GLY A 146 -5.24 30.45 4.24
N THR A 147 -4.40 31.23 4.93
CA THR A 147 -3.01 31.44 4.53
C THR A 147 -2.23 30.13 4.57
N ARG A 148 -1.50 29.80 3.50
CA ARG A 148 -0.71 28.57 3.41
C ARG A 148 0.76 28.91 3.56
N ARG A 149 1.41 28.33 4.57
CA ARG A 149 2.85 28.46 4.80
C ARG A 149 3.49 27.11 4.44
N PRO A 150 4.19 27.00 3.29
CA PRO A 150 4.88 25.77 2.93
C PRO A 150 5.74 25.28 4.09
N LEU A 151 5.75 23.97 4.34
CA LEU A 151 6.67 23.41 5.31
C LEU A 151 8.10 23.57 4.77
N PRO A 152 9.07 23.95 5.61
CA PRO A 152 10.46 23.99 5.19
C PRO A 152 10.86 22.59 4.72
N GLN A 153 11.41 22.49 3.51
CA GLN A 153 11.95 21.23 3.04
C GLN A 153 13.09 20.82 3.98
N GLY A 154 13.03 19.60 4.52
CA GLY A 154 14.12 19.08 5.34
C GLY A 154 15.45 19.06 4.55
N GLU A 155 16.57 19.03 5.28
CA GLU A 155 17.91 18.92 4.68
C GLU A 155 17.95 17.77 3.66
N GLU A 156 18.53 18.05 2.48
CA GLU A 156 18.80 17.09 1.39
C GLU A 156 17.75 15.97 1.23
N GLY A 157 16.51 16.34 0.88
CA GLY A 157 15.49 15.38 0.49
C GLY A 157 14.97 14.45 1.61
N ARG A 158 15.38 14.67 2.87
CA ARG A 158 14.88 13.89 4.01
C ARG A 158 13.73 14.59 4.70
N ARG A 159 12.53 14.00 4.57
CA ARG A 159 11.36 14.43 5.32
C ARG A 159 11.51 14.22 6.82
N THR A 160 11.11 15.23 7.59
CA THR A 160 10.93 15.21 9.05
C THR A 160 9.89 14.17 9.45
N LEU A 161 9.88 13.80 10.74
CA LEU A 161 8.88 12.88 11.28
C LEU A 161 7.45 13.40 11.10
N LEU A 162 7.25 14.72 11.23
CA LEU A 162 5.94 15.35 11.02
C LEU A 162 5.49 15.18 9.55
N GLU A 163 6.33 15.54 8.59
CA GLU A 163 6.02 15.41 7.16
C GLU A 163 5.71 13.98 6.75
N ARG A 164 6.48 13.00 7.24
CA ARG A 164 6.22 11.57 6.97
C ARG A 164 4.85 11.13 7.51
N ARG A 165 4.47 11.61 8.69
CA ARG A 165 3.16 11.29 9.27
C ARG A 165 2.02 11.99 8.54
N LEU A 166 2.19 13.26 8.16
CA LEU A 166 1.23 14.01 7.35
C LEU A 166 0.99 13.32 6.00
N GLU A 167 2.07 12.97 5.28
CA GLU A 167 1.97 12.21 4.02
C GLU A 167 1.25 10.88 4.23
N LYS A 168 1.72 10.06 5.19
CA LYS A 168 1.15 8.74 5.43
C LYS A 168 -0.34 8.82 5.74
N THR A 169 -0.78 9.78 6.57
CA THR A 169 -2.18 10.01 6.88
C THR A 169 -2.98 10.49 5.66
N ALA A 170 -2.45 11.42 4.86
CA ALA A 170 -3.13 11.93 3.68
C ALA A 170 -3.28 10.87 2.58
N ILE A 171 -2.22 10.10 2.29
CA ILE A 171 -2.26 8.98 1.35
C ILE A 171 -3.30 7.96 1.80
N ARG A 172 -3.27 7.56 3.07
CA ARG A 172 -4.23 6.60 3.62
C ARG A 172 -5.68 7.09 3.49
N ALA A 173 -5.93 8.38 3.71
CA ALA A 173 -7.26 8.97 3.56
C ALA A 173 -7.74 8.91 2.10
N LEU A 174 -6.88 9.28 1.15
CA LEU A 174 -7.22 9.22 -0.27
C LEU A 174 -7.38 7.78 -0.76
N TYR A 175 -6.49 6.87 -0.37
CA TYR A 175 -6.57 5.44 -0.70
C TYR A 175 -7.87 4.82 -0.17
N ALA A 176 -8.22 5.09 1.09
CA ALA A 176 -9.48 4.65 1.68
C ALA A 176 -10.69 5.17 0.88
N LEU A 177 -10.61 6.37 0.32
CA LEU A 177 -11.66 7.00 -0.49
C LEU A 177 -11.54 6.75 -2.00
N GLN A 178 -10.66 5.84 -2.40
CA GLN A 178 -10.45 5.43 -3.79
C GLN A 178 -9.94 6.56 -4.71
N LEU A 179 -9.23 7.54 -4.14
CA LEU A 179 -8.59 8.62 -4.87
C LEU A 179 -7.07 8.39 -4.94
N GLU A 180 -6.52 8.52 -6.14
CA GLU A 180 -5.09 8.48 -6.42
C GLU A 180 -4.43 9.86 -6.31
N MET A 181 -5.25 10.90 -6.44
CA MET A 181 -4.83 12.29 -6.41
C MET A 181 -5.89 13.13 -5.68
N GLY A 182 -5.42 14.03 -4.82
CA GLY A 182 -6.30 14.87 -4.02
C GLY A 182 -5.53 15.76 -3.04
N GLU A 183 -6.27 16.55 -2.30
CA GLU A 183 -5.76 17.39 -1.22
C GLU A 183 -6.51 17.06 0.07
N VAL A 184 -5.75 16.87 1.15
CA VAL A 184 -6.27 16.50 2.47
C VAL A 184 -5.91 17.59 3.46
N THR A 185 -6.92 18.09 4.17
CA THR A 185 -6.72 18.98 5.32
C THR A 185 -6.70 18.14 6.59
N LEU A 186 -5.60 18.25 7.34
CA LEU A 186 -5.33 17.52 8.56
C LEU A 186 -5.19 18.47 9.73
N GLN A 187 -5.89 18.18 10.82
CA GLN A 187 -5.66 18.81 12.11
C GLN A 187 -4.71 17.95 12.94
N ALA A 188 -3.67 18.54 13.52
CA ALA A 188 -2.77 17.87 14.46
C ALA A 188 -3.17 18.20 15.90
N GLY A 189 -3.54 17.17 16.66
CA GLY A 189 -3.80 17.26 18.10
C GLY A 189 -2.52 17.26 18.93
N GLU A 190 -2.62 17.71 20.19
CA GLU A 190 -1.50 17.69 21.16
C GLU A 190 -1.06 16.27 21.53
N ASP A 191 -1.96 15.29 21.44
CA ASP A 191 -1.66 13.86 21.61
C ASP A 191 -0.90 13.26 20.41
N GLY A 192 -0.55 14.10 19.43
CA GLY A 192 0.13 13.74 18.21
C GLY A 192 -0.75 12.98 17.22
N LYS A 193 -2.07 12.86 17.42
CA LYS A 193 -2.96 12.25 16.43
C LYS A 193 -3.38 13.28 15.38
N PHE A 194 -3.68 12.77 14.19
CA PHE A 194 -4.23 13.58 13.10
C PHE A 194 -5.72 13.30 12.95
N THR A 195 -6.49 14.35 12.68
CA THR A 195 -7.90 14.28 12.30
C THR A 195 -8.03 14.79 10.87
N VAL A 196 -8.70 14.01 10.02
CA VAL A 196 -9.05 14.40 8.65
C VAL A 196 -10.27 15.33 8.71
N GLU A 197 -10.08 16.59 8.34
CA GLU A 197 -11.15 17.61 8.34
C GLU A 197 -11.79 17.77 6.96
N GLN A 198 -11.01 17.59 5.90
CA GLN A 198 -11.48 17.74 4.53
C GLN A 198 -10.66 16.87 3.58
N VAL A 199 -11.34 16.31 2.58
CA VAL A 199 -10.72 15.64 1.43
C VAL A 199 -11.35 16.24 0.18
N THR A 200 -10.53 16.81 -0.70
CA THR A 200 -10.96 17.32 -2.00
C THR A 200 -10.22 16.60 -3.13
N ALA A 201 -10.96 16.26 -4.19
CA ALA A 201 -10.40 15.73 -5.42
C ALA A 201 -9.98 16.83 -6.41
N ASN A 202 -10.12 18.10 -6.03
CA ASN A 202 -9.64 19.27 -6.79
C ASN A 202 -8.59 20.01 -5.95
N PRO A 203 -7.33 19.54 -5.92
CA PRO A 203 -6.27 20.22 -5.20
C PRO A 203 -6.06 21.64 -5.71
N ASP A 204 -5.58 22.54 -4.86
CA ASP A 204 -5.35 23.93 -5.26
C ASP A 204 -3.97 24.09 -5.93
N TYR A 205 -3.96 24.18 -7.26
CA TYR A 205 -2.79 24.42 -8.12
C TYR A 205 -2.73 25.86 -8.64
N ARG A 206 -3.48 26.80 -8.06
CA ARG A 206 -3.59 28.16 -8.63
C ARG A 206 -2.27 28.95 -8.64
N THR A 207 -1.29 28.56 -7.84
CA THR A 207 0.07 29.12 -7.88
C THR A 207 0.95 28.28 -8.81
N GLU A 208 1.81 28.95 -9.58
CA GLU A 208 2.74 28.32 -10.51
C GLU A 208 3.61 27.24 -9.85
N GLU A 209 4.17 27.52 -8.67
CA GLU A 209 4.99 26.58 -7.90
C GLU A 209 4.25 25.24 -7.65
N ARG A 210 3.03 25.28 -7.09
CA ARG A 210 2.23 24.09 -6.80
C ARG A 210 1.85 23.31 -8.05
N ALA A 211 1.43 24.01 -9.12
CA ALA A 211 1.12 23.37 -10.39
C ALA A 211 2.34 22.67 -10.98
N MET A 212 3.51 23.32 -10.93
CA MET A 212 4.77 22.78 -11.43
C MET A 212 5.25 21.56 -10.62
N LEU A 213 5.14 21.60 -9.28
CA LEU A 213 5.46 20.45 -8.42
C LEU A 213 4.57 19.23 -8.75
N ALA A 214 3.26 19.44 -8.92
CA ALA A 214 2.34 18.39 -9.30
C ALA A 214 2.62 17.84 -10.71
N ALA A 215 2.86 18.73 -11.68
CA ALA A 215 3.19 18.35 -13.05
C ALA A 215 4.49 17.54 -13.13
N LYS A 216 5.53 17.92 -12.38
CA LYS A 216 6.79 17.15 -12.28
C LYS A 216 6.57 15.77 -11.66
N ALA A 217 5.76 15.67 -10.62
CA ALA A 217 5.43 14.37 -10.01
C ALA A 217 4.68 13.46 -10.99
N MET A 218 3.68 14.00 -11.70
CA MET A 218 2.96 13.29 -12.77
C MET A 218 3.91 12.77 -13.84
N TRP A 219 4.83 13.61 -14.27
CA TRP A 219 5.84 13.25 -15.26
C TRP A 219 6.72 12.09 -14.79
N GLN A 220 7.30 12.22 -13.60
CA GLN A 220 8.21 11.22 -13.04
C GLN A 220 7.53 9.85 -12.88
N THR A 221 6.30 9.83 -12.36
CA THR A 221 5.51 8.61 -12.24
C THR A 221 5.23 7.99 -13.60
N ALA A 222 4.80 8.78 -14.59
CA ALA A 222 4.50 8.25 -15.93
C ALA A 222 5.77 7.69 -16.60
N GLU A 223 6.91 8.37 -16.46
CA GLU A 223 8.20 7.89 -16.98
C GLU A 223 8.63 6.57 -16.30
N GLU A 224 8.47 6.46 -14.98
CA GLU A 224 8.80 5.24 -14.23
C GLU A 224 7.92 4.06 -14.68
N LEU A 225 6.60 4.25 -14.73
CA LEU A 225 5.65 3.24 -15.20
C LEU A 225 5.99 2.77 -16.62
N TRP A 226 6.33 3.70 -17.50
CA TRP A 226 6.68 3.40 -18.88
C TRP A 226 7.98 2.60 -18.99
N LYS A 227 9.05 3.02 -18.30
CA LYS A 227 10.35 2.33 -18.30
C LYS A 227 10.17 0.86 -17.92
N HIS A 228 9.41 0.59 -16.85
CA HIS A 228 9.18 -0.77 -16.38
C HIS A 228 8.36 -1.63 -17.35
N GLN A 229 7.38 -1.07 -18.07
CA GLN A 229 6.63 -1.78 -19.10
C GLN A 229 7.46 -2.05 -20.37
N GLY A 230 8.43 -1.18 -20.67
CA GLY A 230 9.34 -1.28 -21.81
C GLY A 230 10.44 -2.34 -21.65
N THR A 231 11.00 -2.47 -20.44
CA THR A 231 12.15 -3.34 -20.13
C THR A 231 11.80 -4.77 -19.74
N ALA A 232 10.52 -5.09 -19.56
CA ALA A 232 10.02 -6.38 -19.05
C ALA A 232 10.39 -7.63 -19.87
N LYS A 233 11.12 -7.50 -21.00
CA LYS A 233 11.56 -8.64 -21.81
C LYS A 233 13.03 -8.72 -22.21
N LYS A 234 13.89 -7.70 -21.98
CA LYS A 234 15.28 -7.76 -22.53
C LYS A 234 16.43 -7.23 -21.67
N SER A 235 16.22 -6.39 -20.65
CA SER A 235 17.36 -5.79 -19.91
C SER A 235 17.02 -5.09 -18.58
N GLY A 236 15.80 -5.24 -18.05
CA GLY A 236 15.42 -4.64 -16.76
C GLY A 236 16.08 -5.35 -15.56
N PRO A 237 16.10 -4.72 -14.37
CA PRO A 237 16.50 -5.41 -13.14
C PRO A 237 15.61 -6.64 -12.93
N ALA A 238 16.19 -7.77 -12.53
CA ALA A 238 15.41 -8.94 -12.16
C ALA A 238 14.46 -8.58 -11.00
N VAL A 239 13.18 -8.95 -11.14
CA VAL A 239 12.21 -8.81 -10.03
C VAL A 239 12.65 -9.74 -8.91
N LEU A 240 12.82 -9.19 -7.72
CA LEU A 240 13.16 -9.97 -6.51
C LEU A 240 12.07 -9.83 -5.47
N LEU A 241 11.83 -10.93 -4.76
CA LEU A 241 10.95 -10.99 -3.61
C LEU A 241 11.77 -11.23 -2.36
N GLY A 242 11.55 -10.40 -1.36
CA GLY A 242 12.01 -10.60 0.01
C GLY A 242 10.82 -10.68 0.97
N MET A 243 11.10 -10.97 2.23
CA MET A 243 10.08 -10.94 3.29
C MET A 243 10.74 -10.72 4.65
N ASP A 244 9.95 -10.24 5.60
CA ASP A 244 10.34 -10.06 7.00
C ASP A 244 9.21 -10.47 7.97
N PRO A 245 8.72 -11.72 7.94
CA PRO A 245 7.62 -12.12 8.79
C PRO A 245 8.03 -12.34 10.26
N GLU A 246 7.08 -12.07 11.14
CA GLU A 246 7.32 -11.99 12.59
C GLU A 246 6.69 -13.13 13.38
N PHE A 247 7.23 -13.45 14.57
CA PHE A 247 6.56 -14.30 15.57
C PHE A 247 6.95 -13.94 17.01
N LEU A 248 6.18 -14.43 17.98
CA LEU A 248 6.41 -14.25 19.41
C LEU A 248 7.01 -15.50 20.06
N LEU A 249 7.80 -15.26 21.10
CA LEU A 249 8.15 -16.27 22.09
C LEU A 249 7.21 -16.16 23.29
N PHE A 250 6.45 -17.22 23.56
CA PHE A 250 5.46 -17.22 24.63
C PHE A 250 5.73 -18.33 25.63
N ASN A 251 5.85 -17.97 26.90
CA ASN A 251 6.00 -18.94 27.98
C ASN A 251 4.62 -19.34 28.50
N ARG A 252 4.18 -20.56 28.19
CA ARG A 252 2.86 -21.07 28.58
C ARG A 252 2.67 -21.18 30.09
N ALA A 253 3.71 -21.55 30.83
CA ALA A 253 3.64 -21.74 32.28
C ALA A 253 3.39 -20.43 33.03
N THR A 254 3.98 -19.32 32.57
CA THR A 254 3.85 -17.99 33.19
C THR A 254 2.80 -17.11 32.52
N GLY A 255 2.33 -17.46 31.32
CA GLY A 255 1.40 -16.66 30.54
C GLY A 255 2.01 -15.37 29.98
N LYS A 256 3.34 -15.31 29.81
CA LYS A 256 4.06 -14.09 29.43
C LYS A 256 4.72 -14.19 28.06
N VAL A 257 4.71 -13.07 27.33
CA VAL A 257 5.56 -12.86 26.17
C VAL A 257 6.99 -12.65 26.64
N ILE A 258 7.92 -13.43 26.11
CA ILE A 258 9.34 -13.35 26.40
C ILE A 258 10.01 -12.50 25.30
N PRO A 259 10.76 -11.45 25.65
CA PRO A 259 11.41 -10.62 24.64
C PRO A 259 12.38 -11.41 23.78
N ALA A 260 12.22 -11.35 22.45
CA ALA A 260 13.14 -11.96 21.48
C ALA A 260 14.59 -11.50 21.66
N SER A 261 14.80 -10.26 22.09
CA SER A 261 16.11 -9.66 22.37
C SER A 261 16.92 -10.35 23.49
N ARG A 262 16.31 -11.31 24.21
CA ARG A 262 17.05 -12.20 25.11
C ARG A 262 17.87 -13.27 24.38
N TYR A 263 17.50 -13.60 23.15
CA TYR A 263 18.08 -14.70 22.38
C TYR A 263 18.67 -14.25 21.05
N LEU A 264 18.15 -13.17 20.46
CA LEU A 264 18.52 -12.72 19.12
C LEU A 264 19.08 -11.29 19.14
N GLY A 265 19.96 -11.00 18.18
CA GLY A 265 20.42 -9.64 17.91
C GLY A 265 19.34 -8.78 17.23
N PHE A 266 19.57 -7.47 17.14
CA PHE A 266 18.64 -6.54 16.49
C PHE A 266 18.58 -6.69 14.95
N ALA A 267 19.64 -7.22 14.35
CA ALA A 267 19.77 -7.41 12.91
C ALA A 267 20.14 -8.86 12.59
N GLY A 268 20.25 -9.17 11.31
CA GLY A 268 20.55 -10.50 10.80
C GLY A 268 19.31 -11.22 10.29
N GLU A 269 19.56 -12.42 9.76
CA GLU A 269 18.57 -13.28 9.13
C GLU A 269 17.48 -13.75 10.10
N ALA A 270 17.82 -13.93 11.37
CA ALA A 270 16.87 -14.00 12.46
C ALA A 270 17.28 -12.94 13.48
N GLY A 271 16.42 -11.95 13.70
CA GLY A 271 16.69 -10.87 14.65
C GLY A 271 15.44 -10.46 15.39
N CYS A 272 15.49 -9.28 15.99
CA CYS A 272 14.35 -8.69 16.68
C CYS A 272 13.74 -7.53 15.91
N ASP A 273 12.43 -7.35 16.05
CA ASP A 273 11.76 -6.09 15.73
C ASP A 273 11.08 -5.47 16.95
N SER A 274 10.78 -4.18 16.84
CA SER A 274 10.35 -3.34 17.94
C SER A 274 8.88 -3.00 17.93
N LEU A 275 8.26 -3.08 19.10
CA LEU A 275 6.94 -2.51 19.37
C LEU A 275 7.06 -1.32 20.31
N ARG A 276 6.16 -0.36 20.14
CA ARG A 276 5.94 0.71 21.13
C ARG A 276 4.89 0.26 22.14
N TYR A 277 5.28 0.20 23.40
CA TYR A 277 4.39 -0.12 24.51
C TYR A 277 4.51 0.98 25.56
N GLN A 278 3.40 1.64 25.89
CA GLN A 278 3.36 2.77 26.85
C GLN A 278 4.40 3.87 26.56
N GLY A 279 4.65 4.18 25.28
CA GLY A 279 5.62 5.20 24.86
C GLY A 279 7.07 4.71 24.77
N GLU A 280 7.39 3.55 25.35
CA GLU A 280 8.72 2.94 25.29
C GLU A 280 8.85 2.01 24.08
N ARG A 281 10.03 2.03 23.46
CA ARG A 281 10.39 1.06 22.42
C ARG A 281 10.94 -0.20 23.07
N ARG A 282 10.33 -1.35 22.81
CA ARG A 282 10.79 -2.66 23.26
C ARG A 282 10.99 -3.58 22.05
N PHE A 283 11.75 -4.66 22.21
CA PHE A 283 12.06 -5.62 21.13
C PHE A 283 11.51 -7.02 21.46
N PRO A 284 10.18 -7.19 21.47
CA PRO A 284 9.57 -8.45 21.85
C PRO A 284 9.44 -9.44 20.69
N LEU A 285 9.53 -8.98 19.45
CA LEU A 285 9.21 -9.77 18.26
C LEU A 285 10.46 -10.44 17.70
N VAL A 286 10.35 -11.69 17.27
CA VAL A 286 11.33 -12.29 16.37
C VAL A 286 10.92 -11.91 14.95
N GLU A 287 11.85 -11.41 14.14
CA GLU A 287 11.65 -11.12 12.71
C GLU A 287 12.64 -11.96 11.89
N LEU A 288 12.11 -12.74 10.94
CA LEU A 288 12.92 -13.55 10.02
C LEU A 288 13.14 -12.77 8.74
N ARG A 289 14.39 -12.54 8.34
CA ARG A 289 14.78 -11.75 7.17
C ARG A 289 15.59 -12.61 6.19
N PRO A 290 14.97 -13.62 5.55
CA PRO A 290 15.64 -14.47 4.58
C PRO A 290 16.19 -13.67 3.40
N GLN A 291 17.22 -14.20 2.74
CA GLN A 291 17.75 -13.58 1.53
C GLN A 291 16.68 -13.51 0.42
N PRO A 292 16.57 -12.38 -0.30
CA PRO A 292 15.60 -12.25 -1.38
C PRO A 292 15.98 -13.13 -2.58
N ALA A 293 14.99 -13.53 -3.38
CA ALA A 293 15.21 -14.30 -4.60
C ALA A 293 14.15 -13.98 -5.66
N GLY A 294 14.43 -14.35 -6.92
CA GLY A 294 13.51 -14.14 -8.04
C GLY A 294 12.38 -15.15 -8.11
N GLU A 295 12.54 -16.32 -7.46
CA GLU A 295 11.60 -17.43 -7.54
C GLU A 295 10.99 -17.78 -6.18
N PRO A 296 9.66 -18.00 -6.06
CA PRO A 296 8.99 -18.36 -4.81
C PRO A 296 9.67 -19.51 -4.05
N ARG A 297 10.06 -20.56 -4.77
CA ARG A 297 10.72 -21.73 -4.16
C ARG A 297 12.04 -21.36 -3.50
N GLU A 298 12.83 -20.48 -4.09
CA GLU A 298 14.12 -20.06 -3.57
C GLU A 298 13.94 -19.22 -2.30
N VAL A 299 13.02 -18.25 -2.33
CA VAL A 299 12.70 -17.44 -1.14
C VAL A 299 12.22 -18.32 0.02
N LEU A 300 11.42 -19.35 -0.26
CA LEU A 300 10.96 -20.31 0.75
C LEU A 300 12.11 -21.17 1.32
N VAL A 301 13.10 -21.53 0.50
CA VAL A 301 14.31 -22.23 0.98
C VAL A 301 15.11 -21.33 1.90
N GLN A 302 15.26 -20.05 1.55
CA GLN A 302 15.94 -19.07 2.42
C GLN A 302 15.17 -18.85 3.73
N LEU A 303 13.84 -18.84 3.69
CA LEU A 303 13.03 -18.78 4.92
C LEU A 303 13.28 -19.98 5.84
N LEU A 304 13.43 -21.19 5.30
CA LEU A 304 13.78 -22.36 6.10
C LEU A 304 15.18 -22.25 6.72
N HIS A 305 16.12 -21.61 6.04
CA HIS A 305 17.43 -21.30 6.62
C HIS A 305 17.29 -20.32 7.79
N ALA A 306 16.53 -19.24 7.62
CA ALA A 306 16.24 -18.26 8.68
C ALA A 306 15.60 -18.90 9.91
N PHE A 307 14.62 -19.79 9.70
CA PHE A 307 14.02 -20.58 10.78
C PHE A 307 15.05 -21.42 11.56
N ARG A 308 16.01 -22.06 10.87
CA ARG A 308 17.07 -22.84 11.52
C ARG A 308 18.02 -21.96 12.32
N VAL A 309 18.36 -20.77 11.81
CA VAL A 309 19.17 -19.79 12.54
C VAL A 309 18.45 -19.37 13.83
N ALA A 310 17.17 -19.02 13.74
CA ALA A 310 16.36 -18.70 14.92
C ALA A 310 16.29 -19.89 15.90
N TYR A 311 16.09 -21.11 15.39
CA TYR A 311 15.89 -22.30 16.22
C TYR A 311 17.15 -22.67 17.00
N ARG A 312 18.33 -22.47 16.40
CA ARG A 312 19.62 -22.67 17.09
C ARG A 312 19.87 -21.60 18.16
N SER A 313 19.49 -20.36 17.87
CA SER A 313 19.76 -19.21 18.76
C SER A 313 18.81 -19.15 19.97
N ILE A 314 17.57 -19.60 19.80
CA ILE A 314 16.58 -19.64 20.89
C ILE A 314 16.72 -21.00 21.60
N GLU A 315 17.55 -21.02 22.63
CA GLU A 315 17.93 -22.22 23.36
C GLU A 315 16.79 -22.79 24.22
N ASP A 316 15.92 -21.93 24.75
CA ASP A 316 14.76 -22.33 25.57
C ASP A 316 13.67 -22.98 24.71
N LYS A 317 13.58 -24.31 24.79
CA LYS A 317 12.65 -25.12 23.99
C LYS A 317 11.23 -25.18 24.54
N GLU A 318 11.01 -24.75 25.78
CA GLU A 318 9.70 -24.70 26.43
C GLU A 318 8.85 -23.51 25.96
N LEU A 319 9.48 -22.53 25.29
CA LEU A 319 8.78 -21.39 24.71
C LEU A 319 8.03 -21.78 23.45
N LEU A 320 6.74 -21.44 23.40
CA LEU A 320 5.94 -21.56 22.19
C LEU A 320 6.32 -20.48 21.20
N TRP A 321 6.46 -20.84 19.93
CA TRP A 321 6.62 -19.89 18.83
C TRP A 321 5.25 -19.61 18.22
N GLN A 322 4.72 -18.42 18.45
CA GLN A 322 3.36 -18.05 18.02
C GLN A 322 3.42 -17.02 16.89
N ALA A 323 2.79 -17.34 15.75
CA ALA A 323 2.62 -16.42 14.62
C ALA A 323 1.14 -16.10 14.38
N GLY A 324 0.84 -15.38 13.30
CA GLY A 324 -0.51 -14.91 12.96
C GLY A 324 -0.61 -13.39 12.98
N GLY A 325 -1.80 -12.85 13.28
CA GLY A 325 -2.01 -11.41 13.29
C GLY A 325 -1.83 -10.77 14.67
N MET A 326 -2.32 -11.38 15.73
CA MET A 326 -2.17 -10.88 17.10
C MET A 326 -2.38 -12.05 18.09
N PRO A 327 -1.44 -13.03 18.12
CA PRO A 327 -1.57 -14.22 18.97
C PRO A 327 -1.73 -13.88 20.45
N GLN A 328 -1.10 -12.79 20.88
CA GLN A 328 -1.20 -12.21 22.23
C GLN A 328 -1.72 -10.77 22.14
N ARG A 329 -2.66 -10.42 23.03
CA ARG A 329 -3.28 -9.09 23.05
C ARG A 329 -2.22 -7.98 23.18
N GLY A 330 -2.25 -7.01 22.27
CA GLY A 330 -1.31 -5.89 22.25
C GLY A 330 0.02 -6.17 21.54
N PHE A 331 0.18 -7.36 20.96
CA PHE A 331 1.34 -7.74 20.16
C PHE A 331 0.88 -8.10 18.74
N PRO A 332 0.55 -7.10 17.91
CA PRO A 332 0.27 -7.35 16.50
C PRO A 332 1.56 -7.83 15.81
N LEU A 333 1.41 -8.76 14.86
CA LEU A 333 2.51 -9.32 14.09
C LEU A 333 2.28 -9.09 12.59
N GLY A 334 3.36 -8.72 11.91
CA GLY A 334 3.42 -8.51 10.46
C GLY A 334 4.00 -9.68 9.70
N GLY A 335 3.51 -9.83 8.47
CA GLY A 335 4.14 -10.65 7.45
C GLY A 335 4.39 -9.76 6.25
N HIS A 336 5.47 -8.96 6.26
CA HIS A 336 5.70 -8.04 5.15
C HIS A 336 6.43 -8.73 4.00
N ILE A 337 6.10 -8.29 2.79
CA ILE A 337 6.67 -8.81 1.54
C ILE A 337 7.35 -7.65 0.83
N HIS A 338 8.59 -7.86 0.42
CA HIS A 338 9.42 -6.86 -0.22
C HIS A 338 9.46 -7.14 -1.72
N PHE A 339 9.25 -6.10 -2.51
CA PHE A 339 9.28 -6.13 -3.96
C PHE A 339 10.39 -5.22 -4.46
N SER A 340 11.30 -5.77 -5.26
CA SER A 340 12.36 -5.02 -5.95
C SER A 340 12.30 -5.24 -7.46
N GLY A 341 12.76 -4.27 -8.24
CA GLY A 341 12.72 -4.34 -9.71
C GLY A 341 11.34 -4.04 -10.33
N ILE A 342 10.35 -3.67 -9.51
CA ILE A 342 9.00 -3.29 -9.91
C ILE A 342 8.61 -1.96 -9.22
N PRO A 343 7.97 -1.01 -9.93
CA PRO A 343 7.60 0.27 -9.34
C PRO A 343 6.37 0.08 -8.46
N LEU A 344 6.34 0.81 -7.34
CA LEU A 344 5.15 0.87 -6.51
C LEU A 344 4.08 1.72 -7.22
N THR A 345 2.92 1.12 -7.47
CA THR A 345 1.79 1.84 -8.06
C THR A 345 0.55 1.70 -7.19
N TYR A 346 -0.35 2.67 -7.30
CA TYR A 346 -1.65 2.60 -6.62
C TYR A 346 -2.43 1.34 -7.02
N GLU A 347 -2.41 1.00 -8.31
CA GLU A 347 -3.05 -0.21 -8.85
C GLU A 347 -2.43 -1.49 -8.27
N LEU A 348 -1.09 -1.56 -8.18
CA LEU A 348 -0.40 -2.72 -7.63
C LEU A 348 -0.79 -2.95 -6.16
N LEU A 349 -0.88 -1.89 -5.35
CA LEU A 349 -1.37 -1.99 -3.98
C LEU A 349 -2.81 -2.49 -3.93
N GLN A 350 -3.69 -2.02 -4.82
CA GLN A 350 -5.05 -2.51 -4.88
C GLN A 350 -5.11 -3.99 -5.27
N VAL A 351 -4.28 -4.43 -6.20
CA VAL A 351 -4.19 -5.85 -6.58
C VAL A 351 -3.73 -6.68 -5.39
N LEU A 352 -2.69 -6.24 -4.66
CA LEU A 352 -2.22 -6.92 -3.45
C LEU A 352 -3.30 -6.98 -2.36
N ASP A 353 -4.00 -5.88 -2.09
CA ASP A 353 -5.09 -5.87 -1.11
C ASP A 353 -6.22 -6.84 -1.49
N ASN A 354 -6.63 -6.86 -2.76
CA ASN A 354 -7.77 -7.67 -3.19
C ASN A 354 -7.40 -9.15 -3.39
N TYR A 355 -6.29 -9.44 -4.08
CA TYR A 355 -5.94 -10.82 -4.46
C TYR A 355 -5.05 -11.53 -3.44
N LEU A 356 -4.39 -10.80 -2.53
CA LEU A 356 -3.54 -11.38 -1.51
C LEU A 356 -4.08 -11.16 -0.08
N ALA A 357 -4.46 -9.94 0.30
CA ALA A 357 -4.94 -9.71 1.66
C ALA A 357 -6.32 -10.31 1.94
N LEU A 358 -7.27 -10.32 0.98
CA LEU A 358 -8.59 -10.92 1.20
C LEU A 358 -8.53 -12.44 1.50
N PRO A 359 -7.85 -13.29 0.71
CA PRO A 359 -7.72 -14.71 1.05
C PRO A 359 -7.09 -14.94 2.42
N VAL A 360 -6.04 -14.17 2.77
CA VAL A 360 -5.37 -14.27 4.08
C VAL A 360 -6.32 -13.86 5.21
N ALA A 361 -7.03 -12.75 5.06
CA ALA A 361 -7.98 -12.23 6.04
C ALA A 361 -9.17 -13.16 6.30
N ALA A 362 -9.56 -13.98 5.30
CA ALA A 362 -10.63 -14.97 5.41
C ALA A 362 -10.24 -16.20 6.26
N MET A 363 -8.95 -16.39 6.53
CA MET A 363 -8.41 -17.49 7.34
C MET A 363 -7.89 -17.04 8.71
N GLU A 364 -7.69 -15.74 8.92
CA GLU A 364 -7.19 -15.18 10.17
C GLU A 364 -7.97 -15.59 11.42
N ASP A 365 -7.29 -15.70 12.55
CA ASP A 365 -7.94 -15.88 13.84
C ASP A 365 -8.72 -14.61 14.23
N ARG A 366 -9.87 -14.78 14.89
CA ARG A 366 -10.73 -13.68 15.32
C ARG A 366 -10.05 -12.69 16.26
N ARG A 367 -9.06 -13.15 17.03
CA ARG A 367 -8.23 -12.30 17.91
C ARG A 367 -7.50 -11.21 17.13
N SER A 368 -7.21 -11.46 15.86
CA SER A 368 -6.38 -10.60 15.01
C SER A 368 -7.14 -9.45 14.35
N PHE A 369 -8.48 -9.49 14.32
CA PHE A 369 -9.27 -8.53 13.55
C PHE A 369 -9.06 -7.09 14.00
N GLY A 370 -8.96 -6.87 15.32
CA GLY A 370 -8.81 -5.55 15.92
C GLY A 370 -7.49 -4.84 15.58
N ARG A 371 -6.50 -5.54 15.00
CA ARG A 371 -5.23 -4.91 14.58
C ARG A 371 -5.41 -4.09 13.29
N ARG A 372 -6.26 -4.52 12.35
CA ARG A 372 -6.35 -4.02 10.96
C ARG A 372 -6.49 -2.49 10.87
N PRO A 373 -7.28 -1.78 11.72
CA PRO A 373 -7.35 -0.32 11.69
C PRO A 373 -6.08 0.41 12.13
N LEU A 374 -5.10 -0.24 12.77
CA LEU A 374 -3.89 0.41 13.29
C LEU A 374 -2.61 -0.22 12.72
N TYR A 375 -2.66 -1.50 12.40
CA TYR A 375 -1.56 -2.33 11.92
C TYR A 375 -2.09 -3.27 10.83
N GLY A 376 -1.48 -3.27 9.64
CA GLY A 376 -1.98 -4.07 8.52
C GLY A 376 -3.30 -3.56 7.94
N TYR A 377 -3.44 -2.23 7.80
CA TYR A 377 -4.58 -1.63 7.10
C TYR A 377 -4.39 -1.72 5.58
N LEU A 378 -5.48 -1.60 4.81
CA LEU A 378 -5.43 -1.69 3.35
C LEU A 378 -4.57 -0.58 2.74
N GLY A 379 -3.68 -0.96 1.82
CA GLY A 379 -2.73 -0.04 1.21
C GLY A 379 -1.61 0.42 2.15
N ASP A 380 -1.31 -0.31 3.24
CA ASP A 380 -0.12 -0.03 4.04
C ASP A 380 1.14 -0.56 3.33
N TYR A 381 2.10 0.34 3.17
CA TYR A 381 3.36 0.06 2.51
C TYR A 381 4.49 0.91 3.12
N ARG A 382 5.72 0.57 2.77
CA ARG A 382 6.92 1.36 3.07
C ARG A 382 7.87 1.34 1.88
N LEU A 383 8.26 2.52 1.38
CA LEU A 383 9.33 2.62 0.39
C LEU A 383 10.69 2.30 1.03
N GLN A 384 11.53 1.59 0.30
CA GLN A 384 12.87 1.21 0.76
C GLN A 384 13.92 2.18 0.19
N PRO A 385 14.89 2.68 1.00
CA PRO A 385 15.91 3.62 0.54
C PRO A 385 16.78 3.11 -0.62
N HIS A 386 16.96 1.79 -0.71
CA HIS A 386 17.76 1.11 -1.73
C HIS A 386 16.94 0.75 -2.99
N GLY A 387 15.69 1.21 -3.09
CA GLY A 387 14.76 0.90 -4.17
C GLY A 387 13.77 -0.20 -3.79
N GLY A 388 12.63 -0.22 -4.49
CA GLY A 388 11.53 -1.13 -4.19
C GLY A 388 10.66 -0.69 -3.01
N PHE A 389 9.77 -1.58 -2.59
CA PHE A 389 8.83 -1.31 -1.51
C PHE A 389 8.48 -2.57 -0.72
N GLU A 390 8.00 -2.35 0.49
CA GLU A 390 7.47 -3.36 1.39
C GLU A 390 5.96 -3.21 1.47
N TYR A 391 5.24 -4.31 1.25
CA TYR A 391 3.79 -4.42 1.43
C TYR A 391 3.47 -4.94 2.83
N ARG A 392 2.62 -4.23 3.58
CA ARG A 392 2.53 -4.36 5.04
C ARG A 392 1.14 -4.70 5.58
N THR A 393 0.17 -4.95 4.70
CA THR A 393 -1.21 -5.26 5.09
C THR A 393 -1.34 -6.60 5.83
N LEU A 394 -0.49 -7.59 5.51
CA LEU A 394 -0.68 -8.96 5.95
C LEU A 394 -0.30 -9.18 7.43
N PRO A 395 -1.02 -10.07 8.16
CA PRO A 395 -0.50 -10.65 9.39
C PRO A 395 0.75 -11.48 9.09
N SER A 396 1.46 -11.91 10.15
CA SER A 396 2.47 -12.96 9.97
C SER A 396 1.83 -14.22 9.39
N PHE A 397 2.27 -14.58 8.20
CA PHE A 397 1.81 -15.73 7.45
C PHE A 397 2.59 -17.02 7.78
N LEU A 398 3.45 -16.99 8.82
CA LEU A 398 4.25 -18.14 9.29
C LEU A 398 3.44 -19.22 10.00
N ILE A 399 2.12 -19.07 10.09
CA ILE A 399 1.25 -20.00 10.82
C ILE A 399 1.35 -21.45 10.30
N SER A 400 1.58 -21.61 8.99
CA SER A 400 1.85 -22.91 8.38
C SER A 400 2.57 -22.78 7.03
N PRO A 401 3.28 -23.84 6.59
CA PRO A 401 3.86 -23.87 5.25
C PRO A 401 2.85 -23.67 4.11
N VAL A 402 1.60 -24.12 4.27
CA VAL A 402 0.56 -23.96 3.22
C VAL A 402 0.25 -22.48 3.01
N VAL A 403 0.01 -21.74 4.10
CA VAL A 403 -0.29 -20.30 4.05
C VAL A 403 0.91 -19.53 3.51
N THR A 404 2.11 -19.76 4.04
CA THR A 404 3.31 -19.05 3.57
C THR A 404 3.60 -19.31 2.09
N LYS A 405 3.52 -20.56 1.63
CA LYS A 405 3.73 -20.91 0.21
C LYS A 405 2.72 -20.21 -0.69
N GLY A 406 1.44 -20.25 -0.33
CA GLY A 406 0.38 -19.58 -1.09
C GLY A 406 0.59 -18.07 -1.16
N VAL A 407 0.92 -17.43 -0.04
CA VAL A 407 1.17 -15.98 0.04
C VAL A 407 2.34 -15.57 -0.86
N VAL A 408 3.48 -16.25 -0.76
CA VAL A 408 4.68 -15.94 -1.56
C VAL A 408 4.42 -16.18 -3.05
N ALA A 409 3.74 -17.28 -3.39
CA ALA A 409 3.43 -17.62 -4.77
C ALA A 409 2.45 -16.63 -5.41
N ILE A 410 1.38 -16.23 -4.71
CA ILE A 410 0.43 -15.22 -5.19
C ILE A 410 1.13 -13.86 -5.32
N ALA A 411 1.98 -13.47 -4.36
CA ALA A 411 2.75 -12.23 -4.45
C ALA A 411 3.65 -12.19 -5.71
N ALA A 412 4.34 -13.30 -6.01
CA ALA A 412 5.14 -13.42 -7.23
C ALA A 412 4.30 -13.34 -8.50
N LEU A 413 3.16 -14.02 -8.52
CA LEU A 413 2.25 -14.00 -9.65
C LEU A 413 1.70 -12.58 -9.90
N ILE A 414 1.34 -11.85 -8.84
CA ILE A 414 0.90 -10.45 -8.91
C ILE A 414 2.01 -9.53 -9.43
N ALA A 415 3.25 -9.69 -8.96
CA ALA A 415 4.38 -8.86 -9.39
C ALA A 415 4.57 -8.88 -10.92
N GLY A 416 4.41 -10.06 -11.55
CA GLY A 416 4.50 -10.19 -13.01
C GLY A 416 3.23 -9.82 -13.78
N ASN A 417 2.06 -9.79 -13.13
CA ASN A 417 0.78 -9.84 -13.83
C ASN A 417 -0.31 -8.88 -13.29
N SER A 418 0.04 -7.90 -12.46
CA SER A 418 -0.92 -7.01 -11.78
C SER A 418 -1.95 -6.37 -12.72
N GLY A 419 -1.55 -5.90 -13.91
CA GLY A 419 -2.45 -5.31 -14.92
C GLY A 419 -3.44 -6.29 -15.57
N GLN A 420 -3.30 -7.60 -15.35
CA GLN A 420 -4.22 -8.64 -15.84
C GLN A 420 -5.24 -9.09 -14.77
N LEU A 421 -5.20 -8.50 -13.58
CA LEU A 421 -6.06 -8.84 -12.45
C LEU A 421 -7.07 -7.71 -12.19
N PRO A 422 -8.29 -7.76 -12.74
CA PRO A 422 -9.17 -6.59 -12.82
C PRO A 422 -10.09 -6.40 -11.61
N ARG A 423 -10.39 -7.44 -10.82
CA ARG A 423 -11.43 -7.33 -9.80
C ARG A 423 -10.98 -6.50 -8.60
N ARG A 424 -11.89 -5.67 -8.09
CA ARG A 424 -11.67 -4.81 -6.91
C ARG A 424 -12.81 -4.92 -5.89
N PRO A 425 -13.08 -6.09 -5.28
CA PRO A 425 -14.13 -6.22 -4.28
C PRO A 425 -14.08 -5.17 -3.16
N LEU A 426 -12.90 -4.75 -2.72
CA LEU A 426 -12.72 -3.74 -1.67
C LEU A 426 -13.19 -2.32 -2.05
N HIS A 427 -13.56 -2.07 -3.30
CA HIS A 427 -14.23 -0.84 -3.67
C HIS A 427 -15.65 -0.76 -3.10
N ASP A 428 -16.32 -1.91 -2.97
CA ASP A 428 -17.61 -2.01 -2.29
C ASP A 428 -17.48 -1.67 -0.80
N GLU A 429 -18.44 -0.89 -0.28
CA GLU A 429 -18.46 -0.48 1.13
C GLU A 429 -18.67 -1.67 2.06
N GLY A 430 -19.52 -2.62 1.67
CA GLY A 430 -19.82 -3.80 2.47
C GLY A 430 -18.59 -4.69 2.62
N MET A 431 -17.89 -4.94 1.52
CA MET A 431 -16.64 -5.72 1.52
C MET A 431 -15.51 -5.01 2.27
N HIS A 432 -15.36 -3.70 2.08
CA HIS A 432 -14.38 -2.90 2.82
C HIS A 432 -14.66 -2.97 4.33
N ALA A 433 -15.91 -2.80 4.76
CA ALA A 433 -16.29 -2.94 6.16
C ALA A 433 -16.06 -4.37 6.68
N ALA A 434 -16.40 -5.40 5.88
CA ALA A 434 -16.17 -6.79 6.22
C ALA A 434 -14.69 -7.09 6.47
N PHE A 435 -13.78 -6.49 5.69
CA PHE A 435 -12.35 -6.60 5.92
C PHE A 435 -11.97 -6.02 7.29
N TYR A 436 -12.39 -4.81 7.67
CA TYR A 436 -11.97 -4.27 8.97
C TYR A 436 -12.67 -4.94 10.18
N GLN A 437 -13.89 -5.43 10.00
CA GLN A 437 -14.66 -6.10 11.05
C GLN A 437 -14.30 -7.58 11.23
N GLY A 438 -13.58 -8.16 10.27
CA GLY A 438 -13.29 -9.60 10.26
C GLY A 438 -14.52 -10.46 9.96
N ASN A 439 -15.44 -9.96 9.12
CA ASN A 439 -16.56 -10.77 8.63
C ASN A 439 -16.07 -11.72 7.53
N GLN A 440 -15.49 -12.84 7.95
CA GLN A 440 -14.86 -13.80 7.04
C GLN A 440 -15.85 -14.51 6.11
N GLU A 441 -17.10 -14.67 6.53
CA GLU A 441 -18.15 -15.23 5.67
C GLU A 441 -18.32 -14.34 4.42
N ARG A 442 -18.48 -13.03 4.64
CA ARG A 442 -18.58 -12.06 3.54
C ARG A 442 -17.32 -12.03 2.68
N LEU A 443 -16.13 -12.12 3.28
CA LEU A 443 -14.86 -12.14 2.51
C LEU A 443 -14.78 -13.36 1.59
N ARG A 444 -15.30 -14.52 2.02
CA ARG A 444 -15.24 -15.78 1.25
C ARG A 444 -16.07 -15.74 -0.03
N GLU A 445 -17.16 -14.96 -0.06
CA GLU A 445 -18.05 -14.86 -1.21
C GLU A 445 -17.32 -14.45 -2.50
N VAL A 446 -16.24 -13.67 -2.40
CA VAL A 446 -15.49 -13.18 -3.56
C VAL A 446 -14.27 -14.02 -3.92
N LEU A 447 -13.80 -14.89 -3.01
CA LEU A 447 -12.55 -15.64 -3.22
C LEU A 447 -12.59 -16.58 -4.43
N PRO A 448 -13.69 -17.30 -4.74
CA PRO A 448 -13.73 -18.16 -5.93
C PRO A 448 -13.50 -17.39 -7.23
N GLN A 449 -14.02 -16.17 -7.33
CA GLN A 449 -13.84 -15.33 -8.52
C GLN A 449 -12.42 -14.78 -8.62
N LEU A 450 -11.82 -14.41 -7.48
CA LEU A 450 -10.43 -13.97 -7.43
C LEU A 450 -9.47 -15.12 -7.80
N HIS A 451 -9.73 -16.32 -7.30
CA HIS A 451 -8.97 -17.52 -7.65
C HIS A 451 -9.08 -17.82 -9.16
N ALA A 452 -10.29 -17.74 -9.72
CA ALA A 452 -10.52 -17.97 -11.14
C ALA A 452 -9.78 -16.98 -12.04
N ASP A 453 -9.57 -15.74 -11.59
CA ASP A 453 -8.74 -14.79 -12.35
C ASP A 453 -7.24 -15.12 -12.24
N LEU A 454 -6.76 -15.55 -11.06
CA LEU A 454 -5.38 -16.04 -10.91
C LEU A 454 -5.12 -17.24 -11.85
N GLN A 455 -6.07 -18.18 -11.94
CA GLN A 455 -5.97 -19.36 -12.81
C GLN A 455 -5.87 -19.03 -14.31
N LYS A 456 -6.32 -17.86 -14.74
CA LYS A 456 -6.23 -17.42 -16.15
C LYS A 456 -4.86 -16.87 -16.52
N LEU A 457 -4.02 -16.55 -15.53
CA LEU A 457 -2.68 -16.02 -15.78
C LEU A 457 -1.78 -17.11 -16.36
N ALA A 458 -1.01 -16.76 -17.38
CA ALA A 458 -0.14 -17.71 -18.09
C ALA A 458 0.89 -18.38 -17.15
N ASP A 459 1.37 -17.66 -16.14
CA ASP A 459 2.36 -18.15 -15.17
C ASP A 459 1.75 -18.98 -14.02
N TYR A 460 0.41 -19.02 -13.89
CA TYR A 460 -0.25 -19.73 -12.78
C TYR A 460 0.13 -21.21 -12.66
N PRO A 461 0.19 -22.02 -13.76
CA PRO A 461 0.53 -23.44 -13.66
C PRO A 461 1.89 -23.70 -12.98
N ARG A 462 2.84 -22.76 -13.09
CA ARG A 462 4.15 -22.85 -12.45
C ARG A 462 4.06 -22.86 -10.91
N TYR A 463 3.05 -22.18 -10.37
CA TYR A 463 2.89 -21.96 -8.93
C TYR A 463 1.63 -22.63 -8.36
N GLU A 464 0.86 -23.35 -9.16
CA GLU A 464 -0.41 -23.97 -8.78
C GLU A 464 -0.29 -24.84 -7.52
N GLY A 465 0.77 -25.65 -7.42
CA GLY A 465 1.01 -26.52 -6.27
C GLY A 465 1.22 -25.77 -4.94
N TYR A 466 1.48 -24.45 -4.98
CA TYR A 466 1.53 -23.57 -3.81
C TYR A 466 0.24 -22.79 -3.61
N ILE A 467 -0.38 -22.32 -4.70
CA ILE A 467 -1.55 -21.43 -4.65
C ILE A 467 -2.84 -22.21 -4.37
N ALA A 468 -3.08 -23.32 -5.08
CA ALA A 468 -4.35 -24.04 -5.01
C ALA A 468 -4.67 -24.56 -3.59
N PRO A 469 -3.74 -25.21 -2.85
CA PRO A 469 -4.04 -25.67 -1.49
C PRO A 469 -4.37 -24.53 -0.51
N PHE A 470 -3.72 -23.37 -0.68
CA PHE A 470 -4.00 -22.19 0.12
C PHE A 470 -5.39 -21.61 -0.19
N MET A 471 -5.72 -21.45 -1.48
CA MET A 471 -7.02 -20.93 -1.90
C MET A 471 -8.16 -21.88 -1.53
N GLU A 472 -7.96 -23.19 -1.64
CA GLU A 472 -8.92 -24.20 -1.18
C GLU A 472 -9.19 -24.05 0.33
N ALA A 473 -8.14 -23.87 1.14
CA ALA A 473 -8.30 -23.65 2.57
C ALA A 473 -9.04 -22.34 2.89
N ALA A 474 -8.71 -21.25 2.18
CA ALA A 474 -9.37 -19.96 2.36
C ALA A 474 -10.87 -20.02 2.00
N CYS A 475 -11.20 -20.70 0.89
CA CYS A 475 -12.58 -20.88 0.43
C CYS A 475 -13.40 -21.81 1.33
N SER A 476 -12.78 -22.85 1.91
CA SER A 476 -13.51 -23.90 2.65
C SER A 476 -13.96 -23.50 4.07
N GLY A 477 -13.76 -22.26 4.50
CA GLY A 477 -14.09 -21.83 5.85
C GLY A 477 -13.03 -22.16 6.92
N ARG A 478 -11.89 -22.76 6.53
CA ARG A 478 -10.80 -23.04 7.46
C ARG A 478 -10.24 -21.73 8.02
N THR A 479 -10.02 -21.71 9.32
CA THR A 479 -9.28 -20.65 10.02
C THR A 479 -8.10 -21.28 10.73
N TRP A 480 -7.06 -20.48 11.00
CA TRP A 480 -5.92 -20.95 11.78
C TRP A 480 -6.05 -20.56 13.27
N ASP A 481 -5.39 -21.31 14.13
CA ASP A 481 -5.30 -21.02 15.56
C ASP A 481 -3.93 -20.42 15.89
N GLU A 482 -3.92 -19.15 16.29
CA GLU A 482 -2.69 -18.41 16.63
C GLU A 482 -2.12 -18.77 18.02
N THR A 483 -2.76 -19.66 18.80
CA THR A 483 -2.20 -20.14 20.07
C THR A 483 -1.16 -21.24 19.89
N VAL A 484 -1.13 -21.90 18.73
CA VAL A 484 -0.33 -23.11 18.51
C VAL A 484 1.14 -22.78 18.29
N ASP A 485 1.99 -23.73 18.62
CA ASP A 485 3.41 -23.66 18.31
C ASP A 485 3.66 -23.96 16.83
N ILE A 486 4.16 -22.96 16.10
CA ILE A 486 4.41 -23.09 14.66
C ILE A 486 5.55 -24.07 14.37
N ARG A 487 6.47 -24.33 15.30
CA ARG A 487 7.61 -25.23 15.08
C ARG A 487 7.17 -26.62 14.59
N ARG A 488 6.02 -27.09 15.08
CA ARG A 488 5.40 -28.38 14.68
C ARG A 488 4.96 -28.37 13.21
N SER A 489 4.24 -27.34 12.80
CA SER A 489 3.80 -27.15 11.41
C SER A 489 4.97 -27.08 10.43
N TRP A 490 6.09 -26.51 10.87
CA TRP A 490 7.33 -26.36 10.11
C TRP A 490 8.33 -27.51 10.29
N LYS A 491 8.00 -28.53 11.11
CA LYS A 491 8.86 -29.69 11.41
C LYS A 491 10.28 -29.33 11.87
N LEU A 492 10.43 -28.22 12.59
CA LEU A 492 11.76 -27.73 13.00
C LEU A 492 12.44 -28.64 14.03
N GLU A 493 11.65 -29.35 14.83
CA GLU A 493 12.14 -30.26 15.88
C GLU A 493 12.75 -31.55 15.30
N ASN A 494 12.32 -31.96 14.10
CA ASN A 494 12.70 -33.24 13.48
C ASN A 494 13.96 -33.16 12.59
N HIS A 495 14.58 -31.99 12.50
CA HIS A 495 15.75 -31.73 11.65
C HIS A 495 16.96 -31.25 12.45
N SER A 496 17.02 -31.64 13.73
CA SER A 496 18.12 -31.38 14.66
C SER A 496 19.39 -32.14 14.26
#